data_AF-A0A432Q0R0-F1
#
_entry.id   AF-A0A432Q0R0-F1
#
_cell.length_a   1.000
_cell.length_b   1.000
_cell.length_c   1.000
_cell.angle_alpha   90.00
_cell.angle_beta   90.00
_cell.angle_gamma   90.00
#
_symmetry.space_group_name_H-M   'P 1'
#
loop_
_entity.id
_entity.type
_entity.pdbx_description
1 polymer ?
#
loop_
_entity_poly.entity_id
_entity_poly.type
_entity_poly.pdbx_seq_one_letter_code
_entity_poly.pdbx_strand_id
1 'polypeptide(L)'
;ALEEANKEIARLETEKENLSKAIKKKEEVYEEFLRILLPSVKFTPQAIVEFMSLSPQEKRRFLKELQKLEEGMKLESLTSVPGVQKLKFGGGRIYAKKEGDKWVILGMLDTEQDKEKGRYIEYLKDRLL
;
A
#
# COMPACT_ATOMS: atom_id res chain seq x y z
N ALA A 1 22.93 17.24 32.70
CA ALA A 1 21.66 17.80 32.21
C ALA A 1 21.70 18.13 30.71
N LEU A 2 22.25 19.29 30.29
CA LEU A 2 22.21 19.69 28.86
C LEU A 2 23.09 18.81 27.96
N GLU A 3 24.28 18.44 28.44
CA GLU A 3 25.21 17.60 27.68
C GLU A 3 24.72 16.14 27.53
N GLU A 4 24.04 15.60 28.54
CA GLU A 4 23.40 14.29 28.49
C GLU A 4 22.20 14.29 27.54
N ALA A 5 21.39 15.37 27.56
CA ALA A 5 20.28 15.53 26.63
C ALA A 5 20.78 15.60 25.17
N ASN A 6 21.88 16.30 24.91
CA ASN A 6 22.47 16.37 23.56
C ASN A 6 23.03 15.02 23.09
N LYS A 7 23.66 14.25 23.98
CA LYS A 7 24.12 12.87 23.68
C LYS A 7 22.95 11.95 23.37
N GLU A 8 21.85 12.07 24.12
CA GLU A 8 20.64 11.29 23.89
C GLU A 8 19.95 11.65 22.58
N ILE A 9 19.86 12.94 22.24
CA ILE A 9 19.33 13.41 20.95
C ILE A 9 20.14 12.80 19.80
N ALA A 10 21.47 12.92 19.84
CA ALA A 10 22.34 12.38 18.78
C ALA A 10 22.19 10.84 18.63
N ARG A 11 22.02 10.14 19.76
CA ARG A 11 21.73 8.69 19.76
C ARG A 11 20.41 8.38 19.06
N LEU A 12 19.34 9.08 19.44
CA LEU A 12 18.00 8.88 18.90
C LEU A 12 17.92 9.26 17.41
N GLU A 13 18.63 10.30 16.98
CA GLU A 13 18.73 10.68 15.57
C GLU A 13 19.42 9.60 14.74
N THR A 14 20.51 9.04 15.26
CA THR A 14 21.23 7.92 14.63
C THR A 14 20.35 6.68 14.55
N GLU A 15 19.64 6.34 15.63
CA GLU A 15 18.72 5.20 15.66
C GLU A 15 17.57 5.38 14.67
N LYS A 16 16.99 6.58 14.61
CA LYS A 16 15.96 6.95 13.63
C LYS A 16 16.46 6.80 12.19
N GLU A 17 17.68 7.24 11.90
CA GLU A 17 18.28 7.11 10.57
C GLU A 17 18.48 5.64 10.19
N ASN A 18 18.99 4.82 11.12
CA ASN A 18 19.20 3.40 10.92
C ASN A 18 17.88 2.65 10.68
N LEU A 19 16.85 2.94 11.49
CA LEU A 19 15.52 2.38 11.31
C LEU A 19 14.90 2.81 9.97
N SER A 20 15.06 4.08 9.57
CA SER A 20 14.58 4.59 8.28
C SER A 20 15.25 3.87 7.10
N LYS A 21 16.58 3.68 7.15
CA LYS A 21 17.32 2.91 6.13
C LYS A 21 16.85 1.46 6.06
N ALA A 22 16.62 0.82 7.21
CA ALA A 22 16.16 -0.55 7.28
C ALA A 22 14.74 -0.73 6.70
N ILE A 23 13.83 0.22 6.94
CA ILE A 23 12.49 0.22 6.36
C ILE A 23 12.55 0.39 4.84
N LYS A 24 13.31 1.38 4.33
CA LYS A 24 13.47 1.59 2.89
C LYS A 24 13.98 0.36 2.16
N LYS A 25 15.00 -0.30 2.72
CA LYS A 25 15.53 -1.55 2.14
C LYS A 25 14.47 -2.66 2.10
N LYS A 26 13.59 -2.74 3.09
CA LYS A 26 12.47 -3.69 3.07
C LYS A 26 11.44 -3.32 1.99
N GLU A 27 11.10 -2.04 1.87
CA GLU A 27 10.18 -1.56 0.82
C GLU A 27 10.70 -1.92 -0.58
N GLU A 28 11.98 -1.68 -0.86
CA GLU A 28 12.63 -2.02 -2.13
C GLU A 28 12.53 -3.53 -2.44
N VAL A 29 12.76 -4.38 -1.44
CA VAL A 29 12.64 -5.84 -1.60
C VAL A 29 11.20 -6.26 -1.91
N TYR A 30 10.21 -5.67 -1.22
CA TYR A 30 8.80 -5.95 -1.49
C TYR A 30 8.36 -5.42 -2.85
N GLU A 31 8.83 -4.24 -3.24
CA GLU A 31 8.57 -3.66 -4.56
C GLU A 31 9.11 -4.59 -5.66
N GLU A 32 10.36 -5.03 -5.54
CA GLU A 32 10.96 -5.95 -6.50
C GLU A 32 10.22 -7.29 -6.57
N PHE A 33 9.89 -7.86 -5.42
CA PHE A 33 9.10 -9.10 -5.34
C PHE A 33 7.73 -8.96 -6.04
N LEU A 34 6.98 -7.91 -5.72
CA LEU A 34 5.67 -7.64 -6.32
C LEU A 34 5.78 -7.39 -7.82
N ARG A 35 6.81 -6.67 -8.26
CA ARG A 35 7.07 -6.40 -9.68
C ARG A 35 7.38 -7.67 -10.47
N ILE A 36 8.12 -8.62 -9.88
CA ILE A 36 8.42 -9.91 -10.52
C ILE A 36 7.16 -10.75 -10.62
N LEU A 37 6.34 -10.77 -9.57
CA LEU A 37 5.13 -11.59 -9.50
C LEU A 37 3.98 -11.05 -10.35
N LEU A 38 3.87 -9.72 -10.48
CA LEU A 38 2.75 -9.01 -11.10
C LEU A 38 3.26 -7.93 -12.08
N PRO A 39 3.84 -8.32 -13.23
CA PRO A 39 4.57 -7.39 -14.12
C PRO A 39 3.70 -6.33 -14.83
N SER A 40 2.39 -6.56 -14.97
CA SER A 40 1.45 -5.58 -15.54
C SER A 40 0.77 -4.70 -14.48
N VAL A 41 1.01 -4.98 -13.20
CA VAL A 41 0.53 -4.18 -12.07
C VAL A 41 1.66 -3.35 -11.47
N LYS A 42 1.43 -2.05 -11.31
CA LYS A 42 2.31 -1.14 -10.56
C LYS A 42 1.74 -0.91 -9.18
N PHE A 43 2.61 -0.61 -8.22
CA PHE A 43 2.22 -0.29 -6.85
C PHE A 43 2.73 1.11 -6.50
N THR A 44 1.90 1.91 -5.85
CA THR A 44 2.37 3.13 -5.21
C THR A 44 3.19 2.78 -3.96
N PRO A 45 4.08 3.68 -3.48
CA PRO A 45 4.81 3.46 -2.23
C PRO A 45 3.86 3.15 -1.05
N GLN A 46 2.72 3.82 -1.00
CA GLN A 46 1.70 3.60 0.03
C GLN A 46 1.13 2.17 -0.02
N ALA A 47 0.78 1.69 -1.23
CA ALA A 47 0.27 0.33 -1.40
C ALA A 47 1.29 -0.74 -0.98
N ILE A 48 2.59 -0.48 -1.17
CA ILE A 48 3.66 -1.38 -0.72
C ILE A 48 3.72 -1.42 0.80
N VAL A 49 3.69 -0.26 1.46
CA VAL A 49 3.68 -0.16 2.93
C VAL A 49 2.46 -0.86 3.53
N GLU A 50 1.28 -0.65 2.97
CA GLU A 50 0.05 -1.31 3.40
C GLU A 50 0.17 -2.83 3.22
N PHE A 51 0.63 -3.30 2.06
CA PHE A 51 0.87 -4.71 1.84
C PHE A 51 1.89 -5.30 2.83
N MET A 52 2.94 -4.56 3.17
CA MET A 52 3.95 -4.98 4.14
C MET A 52 3.36 -5.14 5.55
N SER A 53 2.41 -4.29 5.94
CA SER A 53 1.75 -4.35 7.25
C SER A 53 0.79 -5.54 7.41
N LEU A 54 0.33 -6.15 6.32
CA LEU A 54 -0.55 -7.30 6.36
C LEU A 54 0.08 -8.51 7.06
N SER A 55 -0.74 -9.28 7.79
CA SER A 55 -0.33 -10.60 8.30
C SER A 55 -0.01 -11.57 7.14
N PRO A 56 0.74 -12.65 7.39
CA PRO A 56 1.05 -13.63 6.34
C PRO A 56 -0.18 -14.23 5.65
N GLN A 57 -1.29 -14.41 6.38
CA GLN A 57 -2.53 -14.95 5.81
C GLN A 57 -3.22 -13.92 4.91
N GLU A 58 -3.25 -12.66 5.33
CA GLU A 58 -3.79 -11.56 4.52
C GLU A 58 -2.98 -11.36 3.25
N LYS A 59 -1.64 -11.32 3.35
CA LYS A 59 -0.76 -11.24 2.17
C LYS A 59 -1.12 -12.29 1.12
N ARG A 60 -1.31 -13.55 1.54
CA ARG A 60 -1.72 -14.63 0.63
C ARG A 60 -3.07 -14.37 -0.03
N ARG A 61 -4.05 -13.84 0.70
CA ARG A 61 -5.36 -13.47 0.11
C ARG A 61 -5.22 -12.34 -0.90
N PHE A 62 -4.54 -11.25 -0.51
CA PHE A 62 -4.31 -10.12 -1.40
C PHE A 62 -3.53 -10.50 -2.66
N LEU A 63 -2.49 -11.34 -2.54
CA LEU A 63 -1.75 -11.83 -3.69
C LEU A 63 -2.62 -12.62 -4.66
N LYS A 64 -3.53 -13.48 -4.16
CA LYS A 64 -4.47 -14.22 -5.03
C LYS A 64 -5.37 -13.27 -5.81
N GLU A 65 -5.89 -12.22 -5.17
CA GLU A 65 -6.76 -11.26 -5.85
C GLU A 65 -5.99 -10.36 -6.82
N LEU A 66 -4.75 -9.98 -6.48
CA LEU A 66 -3.86 -9.25 -7.39
C LEU A 66 -3.45 -10.08 -8.60
N GLN A 67 -3.24 -11.40 -8.44
CA GLN A 67 -2.99 -12.30 -9.57
C GLN A 67 -4.18 -12.37 -10.53
N LYS A 68 -5.41 -12.41 -10.02
CA LYS A 68 -6.59 -12.33 -10.88
C LYS A 68 -6.65 -11.00 -11.63
N LEU A 69 -6.22 -9.90 -10.99
CA LEU A 69 -6.13 -8.59 -11.65
C LEU A 69 -5.09 -8.58 -12.77
N GLU A 70 -3.92 -9.20 -12.56
CA GLU A 70 -2.88 -9.42 -13.57
C GLU A 70 -3.42 -10.25 -14.76
N GLU A 71 -4.25 -11.26 -14.48
CA GLU A 71 -4.93 -12.10 -15.49
C GLU A 71 -6.09 -11.38 -16.22
N GLY A 72 -6.38 -10.12 -15.89
CA GLY A 72 -7.37 -9.30 -16.59
C GLY A 72 -8.75 -9.23 -15.92
N MET A 73 -8.86 -9.58 -14.64
CA MET A 73 -10.08 -9.31 -13.87
C MET A 73 -10.47 -7.84 -13.95
N LYS A 74 -11.76 -7.58 -14.17
CA LYS A 74 -12.31 -6.22 -14.20
C LYS A 74 -12.58 -5.72 -12.78
N LEU A 75 -12.30 -4.45 -12.56
CA LEU A 75 -12.59 -3.75 -11.31
C LEU A 75 -13.89 -2.94 -11.43
N GLU A 76 -14.54 -2.71 -10.29
CA GLU A 76 -15.72 -1.85 -10.22
C GLU A 76 -15.30 -0.37 -10.12
N SER A 77 -16.02 0.54 -10.75
CA SER A 77 -15.76 1.97 -10.57
C SER A 77 -16.12 2.42 -9.16
N LEU A 78 -15.27 3.24 -8.54
CA LEU A 78 -15.55 3.88 -7.27
C LEU A 78 -16.36 5.15 -7.52
N THR A 79 -17.67 5.11 -7.23
CA THR A 79 -18.59 6.23 -7.52
C THR A 79 -18.21 7.55 -6.87
N SER A 80 -17.51 7.52 -5.73
CA SER A 80 -17.12 8.71 -4.97
C SER A 80 -15.81 9.36 -5.42
N VAL A 81 -15.00 8.69 -6.26
CA VAL A 81 -13.70 9.20 -6.73
C VAL A 81 -13.51 8.86 -8.20
N PRO A 82 -13.74 9.83 -9.13
CA PRO A 82 -13.61 9.60 -10.56
C PRO A 82 -12.22 9.04 -10.94
N GLY A 83 -12.20 8.06 -11.85
CA GLY A 83 -10.96 7.44 -12.33
C GLY A 83 -10.36 6.38 -11.38
N VAL A 84 -10.90 6.23 -10.17
CA VAL A 84 -10.52 5.16 -9.24
C VAL A 84 -11.49 4.00 -9.39
N GLN A 85 -10.94 2.80 -9.32
CA GLN A 85 -11.64 1.54 -9.33
C GLN A 85 -11.28 0.72 -8.10
N LYS A 86 -12.16 -0.22 -7.75
CA LYS A 86 -12.05 -1.04 -6.56
C LYS A 86 -12.28 -2.51 -6.88
N LEU A 87 -11.56 -3.36 -6.15
CA LEU A 87 -11.89 -4.77 -5.97
C LEU A 87 -12.37 -4.95 -4.53
N LYS A 88 -13.52 -5.61 -4.35
CA LYS A 88 -13.97 -6.05 -3.03
C LYS A 88 -13.97 -7.58 -3.01
N PHE A 89 -13.39 -8.16 -1.97
CA PHE A 89 -13.37 -9.61 -1.75
C PHE A 89 -13.51 -9.91 -0.26
N GLY A 90 -13.73 -11.19 0.09
CA GLY A 90 -13.82 -11.60 1.49
C GLY A 90 -12.51 -11.31 2.23
N GLY A 91 -12.57 -10.37 3.18
CA GLY A 91 -11.42 -9.94 3.96
C GLY A 91 -10.58 -8.81 3.38
N GLY A 92 -11.11 -8.01 2.44
CA GLY A 92 -10.44 -6.76 2.07
C GLY A 92 -10.93 -6.02 0.83
N ARG A 93 -10.22 -4.93 0.52
CA ARG A 93 -10.43 -4.08 -0.66
C ARG A 93 -9.09 -3.68 -1.27
N ILE A 94 -9.04 -3.59 -2.59
CA ILE A 94 -7.91 -3.04 -3.35
C ILE A 94 -8.44 -1.85 -4.14
N TYR A 95 -7.75 -0.72 -4.08
CA TYR A 95 -8.06 0.47 -4.87
C TYR A 95 -6.98 0.67 -5.92
N ALA A 96 -7.40 0.91 -7.16
CA ALA A 96 -6.50 1.04 -8.29
C ALA A 96 -7.01 2.07 -9.30
N LYS A 97 -6.11 2.56 -10.14
CA LYS A 97 -6.44 3.32 -11.35
C LYS A 97 -5.77 2.70 -12.57
N LYS A 98 -6.28 3.00 -13.76
CA LYS A 98 -5.57 2.69 -15.01
C LYS A 98 -4.57 3.80 -15.34
N GLU A 99 -3.37 3.40 -15.74
CA GLU A 99 -2.40 4.27 -16.44
C GLU A 99 -1.97 3.56 -17.72
N GLY A 100 -2.54 3.98 -18.86
CA GLY A 100 -2.45 3.23 -20.11
C GLY A 100 -3.03 1.83 -19.93
N ASP A 101 -2.27 0.81 -20.31
CA ASP A 101 -2.71 -0.59 -20.20
C ASP A 101 -2.47 -1.19 -18.80
N LYS A 102 -1.71 -0.52 -17.93
CA LYS A 102 -1.33 -1.05 -16.62
C LYS A 102 -2.28 -0.61 -15.51
N TRP A 103 -2.45 -1.49 -14.54
CA TRP A 103 -3.09 -1.15 -13.27
C TRP A 103 -2.08 -0.51 -12.34
N VAL A 104 -2.48 0.54 -11.63
CA VAL A 104 -1.68 1.16 -10.57
C VAL A 104 -2.46 1.04 -9.27
N ILE A 105 -1.94 0.23 -8.36
CA ILE A 105 -2.53 0.02 -7.03
C ILE A 105 -2.22 1.25 -6.17
N LEU A 106 -3.29 1.94 -5.82
CA LEU A 106 -3.27 3.12 -4.96
C LEU A 106 -3.18 2.71 -3.49
N GLY A 107 -3.82 1.59 -3.15
CA GLY A 107 -3.62 0.94 -1.86
C GLY A 107 -4.66 -0.12 -1.53
N MET A 108 -4.58 -0.60 -0.29
CA MET A 108 -5.16 -1.84 0.19
C MET A 108 -5.73 -1.65 1.59
N LEU A 109 -6.85 -2.32 1.85
CA LEU A 109 -7.55 -2.24 3.12
C LEU A 109 -7.98 -3.66 3.54
N ASP A 110 -7.48 -4.17 4.66
CA ASP A 110 -7.68 -5.54 5.18
C ASP A 110 -8.92 -5.70 6.06
N THR A 111 -9.85 -4.75 5.96
CA THR A 111 -11.05 -4.65 6.78
C THR A 111 -12.28 -4.50 5.90
N GLU A 112 -13.39 -5.07 6.37
CA GLU A 112 -14.70 -4.88 5.75
C GLU A 112 -15.43 -3.67 6.34
N GLN A 113 -14.95 -3.12 7.48
CA GLN A 113 -15.63 -2.07 8.23
C GLN A 113 -15.82 -0.77 7.42
N ASP A 114 -17.05 -0.26 7.41
CA ASP A 114 -17.41 0.92 6.60
C ASP A 114 -16.80 2.23 7.10
N LYS A 115 -16.46 2.35 8.39
CA LYS A 115 -15.82 3.56 8.95
C LYS A 115 -14.38 3.73 8.44
N GLU A 116 -13.61 2.65 8.42
CA GLU A 116 -12.23 2.64 7.93
C GLU A 116 -12.19 2.86 6.41
N LYS A 117 -13.16 2.28 5.69
CA LYS A 117 -13.39 2.57 4.28
C LYS A 117 -13.63 4.05 4.02
N GLY A 118 -14.51 4.71 4.79
CA GLY A 118 -14.81 6.13 4.60
C GLY A 118 -13.57 7.01 4.72
N ARG A 119 -12.79 6.83 5.79
CA ARG A 119 -11.53 7.55 6.00
C ARG A 119 -10.52 7.30 4.88
N TYR A 120 -10.43 6.07 4.42
CA TYR A 120 -9.52 5.71 3.34
C TYR A 120 -9.91 6.36 2.01
N ILE A 121 -11.21 6.44 1.71
CA ILE A 121 -11.71 7.11 0.51
C ILE A 121 -11.43 8.62 0.56
N GLU A 122 -11.63 9.27 1.71
CA GLU A 122 -11.28 10.69 1.86
C GLU A 122 -9.77 10.91 1.70
N TYR A 123 -8.94 10.06 2.31
CA TYR A 123 -7.48 10.08 2.09
C TYR A 123 -7.09 9.94 0.62
N LEU A 124 -7.76 9.07 -0.14
CA LEU A 124 -7.51 8.94 -1.58
C LEU A 124 -7.93 10.19 -2.36
N LYS A 125 -9.04 10.84 -2.00
CA LYS A 125 -9.48 12.08 -2.65
C LYS A 125 -8.46 13.19 -2.47
N ASP A 126 -7.97 13.38 -1.24
CA ASP A 126 -7.00 14.43 -0.90
C ASP A 126 -5.65 14.29 -1.63
N ARG A 127 -5.32 13.10 -2.14
CA ARG A 127 -4.06 12.84 -2.86
C ARG A 127 -4.20 12.79 -4.39
N LEU A 128 -5.42 12.67 -4.90
CA LEU A 128 -5.69 12.52 -6.34
C LEU A 128 -6.31 13.77 -6.96
N LEU A 129 -6.88 14.66 -6.14
CA LEU A 129 -7.33 16.01 -6.50
C LEU A 129 -6.20 17.01 -6.21
#